data_AF-A0A1X7SP51-F1
#
_entry.id   AF-A0A1X7SP51-F1
#
_cell.length_a   1.000
_cell.length_b   1.000
_cell.length_c   1.000
_cell.angle_alpha   90.00
_cell.angle_beta   90.00
_cell.angle_gamma   90.00
#
_symmetry.space_group_name_H-M   'P 1'
#
loop_
_entity.id
_entity.type
_entity.pdbx_description
1 polymer ?
#
loop_
_entity_poly.entity_id
_entity_poly.type
_entity_poly.pdbx_seq_one_letter_code
_entity_poly.pdbx_strand_id
1 'polypeptide(L)'
;MMKLLVIVVSLFFTFATSQHCPLPTIAEIETVLPPLLAESDGSPSFSPNVTEGSVQYVCQAQGSMIDTYEAIALIATFTPNPGEPVLTRILDMECSSGTWSGRTGSLDPPPASVVGVPPRTNCYRCREGFGGDTRCRECDSACNTGLERCTGSGSGDCCLVFLPNGDCSDDCSSFGVDYVASEDTDYKCICNLTCALGHSPNSNCTECIFNDICDISNPCLNGGECTSFSGMNNYTCNCTGTGYHGMNCS
;
A
#
# COMPACT_ATOMS: atom_id res chain seq x y z
N MET A 1 10.16 -55.37 -13.06
CA MET A 1 9.97 -54.38 -11.96
C MET A 1 10.21 -53.00 -12.53
N MET A 2 9.13 -52.28 -12.83
CA MET A 2 9.14 -50.91 -13.34
C MET A 2 9.31 -49.98 -12.13
N LYS A 3 10.43 -49.26 -12.01
CA LYS A 3 10.60 -48.23 -10.98
C LYS A 3 9.90 -46.97 -11.47
N LEU A 4 8.76 -46.67 -10.85
CA LEU A 4 8.01 -45.44 -11.05
C LEU A 4 8.86 -44.27 -10.54
N LEU A 5 9.32 -43.42 -11.45
CA LEU A 5 10.04 -42.19 -11.12
C LEU A 5 8.99 -41.13 -10.76
N VAL A 6 8.78 -40.88 -9.47
CA VAL A 6 7.92 -39.78 -9.00
C VAL A 6 8.70 -38.49 -9.15
N ILE A 7 8.38 -37.71 -10.17
CA ILE A 7 8.86 -36.33 -10.33
C ILE A 7 8.01 -35.46 -9.41
N VAL A 8 8.57 -35.07 -8.26
CA VAL A 8 7.98 -34.05 -7.39
C VAL A 8 8.24 -32.70 -8.07
N VAL A 9 7.24 -32.18 -8.77
CA VAL A 9 7.25 -30.79 -9.23
C VAL A 9 7.03 -29.93 -7.99
N SER A 10 8.12 -29.47 -7.38
CA SER A 10 8.05 -28.41 -6.37
C SER A 10 7.46 -27.16 -7.04
N LEU A 11 6.22 -26.84 -6.69
CA LEU A 11 5.69 -25.49 -6.89
C LEU A 11 6.57 -24.55 -6.05
N PHE A 12 7.58 -23.96 -6.68
CA PHE A 12 8.16 -22.72 -6.20
C PHE A 12 7.07 -21.67 -6.34
N PHE A 13 6.30 -21.45 -5.28
CA PHE A 13 5.65 -20.17 -5.07
C PHE A 13 6.80 -19.15 -5.03
N THR A 14 7.01 -18.45 -6.13
CA THR A 14 7.76 -17.20 -6.11
C THR A 14 6.93 -16.28 -5.23
N PHE A 15 7.25 -16.21 -3.95
CA PHE A 15 6.85 -15.07 -3.14
C PHE A 15 7.41 -13.86 -3.87
N ALA A 16 6.54 -13.05 -4.47
CA ALA A 16 6.94 -11.73 -4.90
C ALA A 16 7.51 -11.08 -3.65
N THR A 17 8.83 -10.92 -3.60
CA THR A 17 9.47 -10.17 -2.52
C THR A 17 8.88 -8.79 -2.63
N SER A 18 8.03 -8.41 -1.66
CA SER A 18 7.50 -7.05 -1.59
C SER A 18 8.71 -6.12 -1.62
N GLN A 19 8.83 -5.29 -2.66
CA GLN A 19 9.97 -4.38 -2.76
C GLN A 19 9.90 -3.31 -1.67
N HIS A 20 8.67 -2.96 -1.26
CA HIS A 20 8.35 -1.92 -0.29
C HIS A 20 7.78 -2.53 1.00
N CYS A 21 7.72 -1.73 2.06
CA CYS A 21 7.37 -2.20 3.39
C CYS A 21 6.09 -1.52 3.87
N PRO A 22 5.25 -2.17 4.68
CA PRO A 22 4.26 -1.45 5.49
C PRO A 22 4.98 -0.59 6.53
N LEU A 23 4.21 0.21 7.28
CA LEU A 23 4.77 0.94 8.43
C LEU A 23 5.49 -0.02 9.39
N PRO A 24 6.69 0.33 9.89
CA PRO A 24 7.46 -0.55 10.75
C PRO A 24 6.77 -0.75 12.10
N THR A 25 6.89 -1.96 12.60
CA THR A 25 6.62 -2.29 14.00
C THR A 25 7.68 -1.71 14.92
N ILE A 26 7.38 -1.61 16.22
CA ILE A 26 8.37 -1.21 17.24
C ILE A 26 9.61 -2.12 17.20
N ALA A 27 9.42 -3.43 17.06
CA ALA A 27 10.52 -4.39 16.98
C ALA A 27 11.44 -4.10 15.78
N GLU A 28 10.89 -3.76 14.61
CA GLU A 28 11.69 -3.38 13.45
C GLU A 28 12.46 -2.06 13.70
N ILE A 29 11.83 -1.08 14.35
CA ILE A 29 12.52 0.16 14.76
C ILE A 29 13.68 -0.17 15.71
N GLU A 30 13.47 -1.03 16.70
CA GLU A 30 14.51 -1.48 17.62
C GLU A 30 15.64 -2.24 16.91
N THR A 31 15.36 -2.97 15.82
CA THR A 31 16.43 -3.64 15.06
C THR A 31 17.27 -2.69 14.21
N VAL A 32 16.74 -1.53 13.81
CA VAL A 32 17.52 -0.57 13.01
C VAL A 32 18.35 0.39 13.86
N LEU A 33 18.03 0.56 15.15
CA LEU A 33 18.71 1.49 16.04
C LEU A 33 20.17 1.10 16.39
N PRO A 34 20.54 -0.17 16.67
CA PRO A 34 21.90 -0.55 17.04
C PRO A 34 22.98 -0.12 16.04
N PRO A 35 22.85 -0.37 14.71
CA PRO A 35 23.86 0.07 13.76
C PRO A 35 23.93 1.60 13.61
N LEU A 36 22.88 2.34 14.00
CA LEU A 36 22.87 3.81 14.00
C LEU A 36 23.53 4.40 15.26
N LEU A 37 23.42 3.70 16.39
CA LEU A 37 24.04 4.07 17.67
C LEU A 37 25.53 3.70 17.75
N ALA A 38 25.95 2.70 16.97
CA ALA A 38 27.31 2.23 16.95
C ALA A 38 28.26 3.26 16.33
N GLU A 39 29.16 3.82 17.15
CA GLU A 39 30.33 4.53 16.64
C GLU A 39 31.39 3.53 16.15
N SER A 40 32.14 3.93 15.11
CA SER A 40 33.03 3.07 14.30
C SER A 40 34.20 2.40 15.04
N ASP A 41 34.30 2.56 16.36
CA ASP A 41 35.47 2.32 17.20
C ASP A 41 35.34 1.11 18.15
N GLY A 42 34.36 0.22 17.92
CA GLY A 42 34.16 -0.98 18.75
C GLY A 42 33.24 -0.75 19.94
N SER A 43 32.24 0.11 19.73
CA SER A 43 31.15 0.45 20.66
C SER A 43 30.42 -0.78 21.24
N PRO A 44 29.83 -0.67 22.45
CA PRO A 44 29.11 -1.77 23.10
C PRO A 44 27.90 -2.24 22.26
N SER A 45 27.50 -3.50 22.43
CA SER A 45 26.26 -3.99 21.85
C SER A 45 25.07 -3.20 22.41
N PHE A 46 24.36 -2.47 21.56
CA PHE A 46 23.15 -1.74 21.94
C PHE A 46 21.94 -2.67 21.95
N SER A 47 21.13 -2.56 22.99
CA SER A 47 19.83 -3.21 23.12
C SER A 47 18.75 -2.16 23.35
N PRO A 48 18.43 -1.36 22.31
CA PRO A 48 17.49 -0.26 22.43
C PRO A 48 16.09 -0.77 22.72
N ASN A 49 15.35 0.01 23.50
CA ASN A 49 13.95 -0.23 23.82
C ASN A 49 13.15 1.04 23.53
N VAL A 50 12.26 0.96 22.54
CA VAL A 50 11.43 2.09 22.10
C VAL A 50 10.23 2.21 23.02
N THR A 51 10.00 3.42 23.51
CA THR A 51 8.85 3.73 24.36
C THR A 51 7.57 3.58 23.55
N GLU A 52 6.66 2.74 24.02
CA GLU A 52 5.36 2.51 23.38
C GLU A 52 4.58 3.83 23.20
N GLY A 53 3.98 4.02 22.02
CA GLY A 53 3.24 5.23 21.68
C GLY A 53 4.11 6.48 21.40
N SER A 54 5.44 6.37 21.48
CA SER A 54 6.33 7.52 21.23
C SER A 54 6.68 7.74 19.75
N VAL A 55 6.35 6.79 18.88
CA VAL A 55 6.68 6.84 17.45
C VAL A 55 5.78 7.86 16.75
N GLN A 56 6.40 8.86 16.14
CA GLN A 56 5.74 9.85 15.32
C GLN A 56 6.39 9.87 13.93
N TYR A 57 5.61 9.57 12.89
CA TYR A 57 6.09 9.69 11.51
C TYR A 57 6.20 11.18 11.12
N VAL A 58 7.33 11.54 10.52
CA VAL A 58 7.61 12.89 10.00
C VAL A 58 7.50 12.90 8.49
N CYS A 59 8.03 11.87 7.84
CA CYS A 59 8.00 11.70 6.39
C CYS A 59 7.67 10.27 6.03
N GLN A 60 6.76 10.10 5.07
CA GLN A 60 6.32 8.79 4.58
C GLN A 60 6.44 8.79 3.05
N ALA A 61 7.59 8.34 2.55
CA ALA A 61 7.82 8.19 1.12
C ALA A 61 7.08 6.96 0.61
N GLN A 62 6.18 7.19 -0.33
CA GLN A 62 5.22 6.24 -0.85
C GLN A 62 5.94 5.14 -1.65
N GLY A 63 5.63 3.89 -1.36
CA GLY A 63 6.04 2.75 -2.16
C GLY A 63 5.13 2.54 -3.37
N SER A 64 5.36 1.47 -4.11
CA SER A 64 4.63 1.15 -5.35
C SER A 64 3.14 0.88 -5.17
N MET A 65 2.65 0.67 -3.95
CA MET A 65 1.23 0.44 -3.65
C MET A 65 0.78 1.23 -2.44
N ILE A 66 -0.51 1.53 -2.35
CA ILE A 66 -1.13 2.13 -1.16
C ILE A 66 -0.70 1.40 0.13
N ASP A 67 -0.45 2.18 1.18
CA ASP A 67 0.01 1.72 2.51
C ASP A 67 1.35 0.96 2.52
N THR A 68 2.12 1.05 1.43
CA THR A 68 3.52 0.62 1.37
C THR A 68 4.44 1.83 1.24
N TYR A 69 5.67 1.69 1.72
CA TYR A 69 6.64 2.77 1.83
C TYR A 69 8.03 2.29 1.40
N GLU A 70 8.72 3.13 0.65
CA GLU A 70 10.14 2.92 0.31
C GLU A 70 11.08 3.50 1.37
N ALA A 71 10.67 4.57 2.03
CA ALA A 71 11.45 5.26 3.05
C ALA A 71 10.52 5.96 4.03
N ILE A 72 10.99 6.11 5.26
CA ILE A 72 10.29 6.84 6.31
C ILE A 72 11.30 7.61 7.13
N ALA A 73 10.92 8.82 7.53
CA ALA A 73 11.56 9.51 8.64
C ALA A 73 10.60 9.56 9.80
N LEU A 74 11.06 9.21 11.00
CA LEU A 74 10.25 9.18 12.21
C LEU A 74 11.01 9.71 13.41
N ILE A 75 10.27 10.21 14.38
CA ILE A 75 10.76 10.53 15.71
C ILE A 75 10.40 9.36 16.62
N ALA A 76 11.37 8.87 17.38
CA ALA A 76 11.15 7.85 18.39
C ALA A 76 11.81 8.26 19.71
N THR A 77 11.18 7.87 20.81
CA THR A 77 11.76 7.98 22.15
C THR A 77 12.18 6.59 22.62
N PHE A 78 13.44 6.40 22.99
CA PHE A 78 13.97 5.08 23.34
C PHE A 78 15.10 5.18 24.37
N THR A 79 15.31 4.10 25.14
CA THR A 79 16.52 3.93 25.94
C THR A 79 17.56 3.16 25.12
N PRO A 80 18.80 3.67 24.92
CA PRO A 80 19.82 2.95 24.14
C PRO A 80 20.21 1.59 24.74
N ASN A 81 20.28 1.53 26.07
CA ASN A 81 20.53 0.31 26.86
C ASN A 81 19.77 0.40 28.19
N PRO A 82 19.50 -0.72 28.88
CA PRO A 82 18.90 -0.72 30.20
C PRO A 82 19.73 0.12 31.21
N GLY A 83 19.08 1.10 31.85
CA GLY A 83 19.72 1.99 32.84
C GLY A 83 20.33 3.28 32.25
N GLU A 84 20.41 3.40 30.92
CA GLU A 84 20.82 4.63 30.25
C GLU A 84 19.67 5.66 30.16
N PRO A 85 19.99 6.95 30.03
CA PRO A 85 18.96 7.98 29.87
C PRO A 85 18.17 7.77 28.57
N VAL A 86 16.88 8.08 28.64
CA VAL A 86 15.99 8.09 27.48
C VAL A 86 16.42 9.18 26.49
N LEU A 87 16.42 8.85 25.21
CA LEU A 87 16.68 9.76 24.10
C LEU A 87 15.44 9.90 23.23
N THR A 88 15.17 11.10 22.75
CA THR A 88 14.23 11.34 21.64
C THR A 88 15.04 11.78 20.43
N ARG A 89 14.91 11.07 19.32
CA ARG A 89 15.67 11.32 18.08
C ARG A 89 14.78 11.19 16.86
N ILE A 90 15.11 11.95 15.81
CA ILE A 90 14.62 11.68 14.47
C ILE A 90 15.59 10.73 13.77
N LEU A 91 15.04 9.75 13.06
CA LEU A 91 15.79 8.84 12.22
C LEU A 91 15.12 8.60 10.87
N ASP A 92 15.95 8.35 9.87
CA ASP A 92 15.60 7.94 8.51
C ASP A 92 15.81 6.43 8.35
N MET A 93 14.82 5.76 7.79
CA MET A 93 14.81 4.33 7.50
C MET A 93 14.42 4.10 6.04
N GLU A 94 15.07 3.14 5.39
CA GLU A 94 14.78 2.75 4.02
C GLU A 94 14.37 1.27 3.98
N CYS A 95 13.34 0.99 3.22
CA CYS A 95 12.88 -0.35 2.95
C CYS A 95 13.63 -0.91 1.74
N SER A 96 14.14 -2.12 1.89
CA SER A 96 14.63 -2.90 0.76
C SER A 96 14.17 -4.33 0.90
N SER A 97 13.45 -4.82 -0.12
CA SER A 97 12.96 -6.20 -0.18
C SER A 97 12.14 -6.60 1.05
N GLY A 98 11.30 -5.68 1.53
CA GLY A 98 10.42 -5.92 2.68
C GLY A 98 11.12 -5.87 4.04
N THR A 99 12.36 -5.38 4.10
CA THR A 99 13.11 -5.21 5.35
C THR A 99 13.52 -3.76 5.53
N TRP A 100 13.27 -3.22 6.73
CA TRP A 100 13.71 -1.89 7.12
C TRP A 100 15.19 -1.86 7.51
N SER A 101 15.89 -0.81 7.08
CA SER A 101 17.27 -0.53 7.45
C SER A 101 17.44 0.93 7.83
N GLY A 102 18.25 1.21 8.85
CA GLY A 102 18.60 2.57 9.24
C GLY A 102 19.66 3.16 8.32
N ARG A 103 19.54 4.43 7.94
CA ARG A 103 20.57 5.14 7.17
C ARG A 103 21.58 5.83 8.10
N THR A 104 22.88 5.73 7.81
CA THR A 104 23.93 6.40 8.59
C THR A 104 23.80 7.94 8.51
N GLY A 105 24.22 8.65 9.57
CA GLY A 105 23.99 10.10 9.69
C GLY A 105 22.54 10.45 10.07
N SER A 106 21.95 9.57 10.87
CA SER A 106 20.59 9.57 11.40
C SER A 106 20.71 9.42 12.92
N LEU A 107 19.68 9.81 13.70
CA LEU A 107 19.71 10.02 15.17
C LEU A 107 20.05 11.44 15.62
N ASP A 108 19.48 12.44 14.97
CA ASP A 108 19.58 13.83 15.41
C ASP A 108 18.49 14.19 16.42
N PRO A 109 18.68 15.24 17.25
CA PRO A 109 17.58 15.87 17.97
C PRO A 109 16.51 16.33 16.97
N PRO A 110 15.21 16.05 17.19
CA PRO A 110 14.16 16.46 16.26
C PRO A 110 14.00 17.99 16.26
N PRO A 111 13.82 18.63 15.09
CA PRO A 111 13.48 20.05 15.02
C PRO A 111 12.10 20.28 15.62
N ALA A 112 11.90 21.38 16.35
CA ALA A 112 10.62 21.68 16.98
C ALA A 112 9.46 21.82 15.97
N SER A 113 9.76 22.22 14.74
CA SER A 113 8.80 22.37 13.63
C SER A 113 8.11 21.08 13.20
N VAL A 114 8.69 19.92 13.50
CA VAL A 114 8.16 18.60 13.09
C VAL A 114 7.71 17.74 14.26
N VAL A 115 7.73 18.25 15.50
CA VAL A 115 7.24 17.51 16.68
C VAL A 115 5.74 17.74 16.84
N GLY A 116 4.96 16.66 16.96
CA GLY A 116 3.51 16.71 17.14
C GLY A 116 2.71 17.16 15.92
N VAL A 117 3.32 17.16 14.73
CA VAL A 117 2.65 17.52 13.47
C VAL A 117 2.32 16.26 12.65
N PRO A 118 1.30 16.31 11.77
CA PRO A 118 0.98 15.21 10.86
C PRO A 118 2.16 14.81 9.97
N PRO A 119 2.26 13.52 9.57
CA PRO A 119 3.31 13.08 8.66
C PRO A 119 3.16 13.75 7.31
N ARG A 120 4.29 14.12 6.72
CA ARG A 120 4.36 14.62 5.35
C ARG A 120 4.44 13.45 4.38
N THR A 121 3.73 13.56 3.27
CA THR A 121 3.84 12.63 2.14
C THR A 121 4.57 13.25 0.95
N ASN A 122 4.64 14.58 0.91
CA ASN A 122 5.39 15.34 -0.10
C ASN A 122 6.88 15.44 0.19
N CYS A 123 7.43 14.43 0.85
CA CYS A 123 8.86 14.31 1.12
C CYS A 123 9.30 12.87 0.86
N TYR A 124 10.56 12.69 0.49
CA TYR A 124 11.13 11.36 0.30
C TYR A 124 12.09 10.97 1.43
N ARG A 125 12.74 11.96 2.08
CA ARG A 125 13.68 11.73 3.20
C ARG A 125 13.83 12.95 4.11
N CYS A 126 14.19 12.71 5.36
CA CYS A 126 14.63 13.76 6.30
C CYS A 126 15.95 13.40 6.98
N ARG A 127 16.92 14.32 6.95
CA ARG A 127 18.25 14.14 7.58
C ARG A 127 18.91 15.47 7.90
N GLU A 128 19.87 15.50 8.81
CA GLU A 128 20.59 16.72 9.20
C GLU A 128 21.08 17.56 8.00
N GLY A 129 21.73 16.90 7.03
CA GLY A 129 22.38 17.56 5.89
C GLY A 129 21.45 18.19 4.85
N PHE A 130 20.12 18.11 5.01
CA PHE A 130 19.19 18.75 4.07
C PHE A 130 18.93 20.23 4.35
N GLY A 131 19.29 20.73 5.53
CA GLY A 131 19.06 22.13 5.91
C GLY A 131 17.58 22.49 6.05
N GLY A 132 17.32 23.71 6.54
CA GLY A 132 15.95 24.21 6.76
C GLY A 132 15.28 23.69 8.04
N ASP A 133 14.07 24.17 8.31
CA ASP A 133 13.40 23.96 9.60
C ASP A 133 12.90 22.52 9.81
N THR A 134 12.48 21.82 8.74
CA THR A 134 12.01 20.43 8.84
C THR A 134 13.10 19.41 8.59
N ARG A 135 14.20 19.82 7.94
CA ARG A 135 15.28 18.96 7.45
C ARG A 135 14.81 17.84 6.51
N CYS A 136 13.63 18.01 5.91
CA CYS A 136 13.06 17.09 4.93
C CYS A 136 13.26 17.63 3.53
N ARG A 137 13.55 16.75 2.58
CA ARG A 137 13.52 17.10 1.16
C ARG A 137 12.16 16.78 0.59
N GLU A 138 11.62 17.77 -0.09
CA GLU A 138 10.34 17.67 -0.78
C GLU A 138 10.48 16.91 -2.09
N CYS A 139 9.36 16.44 -2.64
CA CYS A 139 9.36 15.87 -3.98
C CYS A 139 9.85 16.91 -5.00
N ASP A 140 10.20 16.42 -6.19
CA ASP A 140 10.32 17.32 -7.32
C ASP A 140 9.00 18.06 -7.58
N SER A 141 9.09 19.29 -8.07
CA SER A 141 7.91 20.11 -8.40
C SER A 141 6.98 19.47 -9.44
N ALA A 142 7.46 18.51 -10.22
CA ALA A 142 6.64 17.67 -11.09
C ALA A 142 5.56 16.90 -10.31
N CYS A 143 5.81 16.60 -9.04
CA CYS A 143 4.86 15.90 -8.17
C CYS A 143 3.82 16.82 -7.51
N ASN A 144 3.77 18.13 -7.82
CA ASN A 144 2.83 19.10 -7.23
C ASN A 144 1.40 19.00 -7.78
N THR A 145 0.96 17.79 -8.12
CA THR A 145 -0.39 17.49 -8.60
C THR A 145 -0.89 16.22 -7.93
N GLY A 146 -2.21 16.04 -7.81
CA GLY A 146 -2.73 14.83 -7.20
C GLY A 146 -2.44 14.73 -5.70
N LEU A 147 -1.99 13.55 -5.26
CA LEU A 147 -1.66 13.25 -3.87
C LEU A 147 -0.35 13.86 -3.35
N GLU A 148 0.49 14.38 -4.24
CA GLU A 148 1.82 14.91 -3.90
C GLU A 148 2.65 13.93 -3.04
N ARG A 149 2.62 12.61 -3.30
CA ARG A 149 3.49 11.67 -2.57
C ARG A 149 4.76 11.39 -3.33
N CYS A 150 5.91 11.45 -2.66
CA CYS A 150 7.17 11.09 -3.29
C CYS A 150 7.37 9.59 -3.23
N THR A 151 7.91 9.02 -4.30
CA THR A 151 8.54 7.69 -4.32
C THR A 151 10.05 7.82 -4.55
N GLY A 152 10.62 9.00 -4.28
CA GLY A 152 12.03 9.30 -4.52
C GLY A 152 12.30 10.78 -4.76
N SER A 153 13.40 11.08 -5.44
CA SER A 153 13.94 12.45 -5.58
C SER A 153 13.94 13.00 -7.00
N GLY A 154 13.70 12.14 -7.99
CA GLY A 154 13.62 12.50 -9.39
C GLY A 154 12.24 13.04 -9.78
N SER A 155 12.18 13.67 -10.94
CA SER A 155 10.95 14.25 -11.49
C SER A 155 9.89 13.22 -11.88
N GLY A 156 10.23 11.92 -11.95
CA GLY A 156 9.30 10.82 -12.18
C GLY A 156 9.08 9.95 -10.95
N ASP A 157 9.64 10.33 -9.80
CA ASP A 157 9.51 9.58 -8.56
C ASP A 157 8.29 10.11 -7.78
N CYS A 158 7.13 10.09 -8.45
CA CYS A 158 5.88 10.64 -7.95
C CYS A 158 4.82 9.54 -7.81
N CYS A 159 3.94 9.73 -6.84
CA CYS A 159 2.69 9.01 -6.74
C CYS A 159 1.55 10.02 -6.67
N LEU A 160 0.85 10.20 -7.78
CA LEU A 160 -0.17 11.24 -7.92
C LEU A 160 -1.57 10.68 -7.68
N VAL A 161 -1.78 9.40 -8.01
CA VAL A 161 -3.05 8.68 -7.85
C VAL A 161 -2.82 7.23 -7.43
N PHE A 162 -3.86 6.58 -6.92
CA PHE A 162 -3.89 5.13 -6.76
C PHE A 162 -4.83 4.49 -7.77
N LEU A 163 -4.32 3.52 -8.51
CA LEU A 163 -5.11 2.69 -9.42
C LEU A 163 -6.10 1.80 -8.62
N PRO A 164 -7.14 1.24 -9.26
CA PRO A 164 -8.13 0.40 -8.57
C PRO A 164 -7.55 -0.84 -7.88
N ASN A 165 -6.40 -1.33 -8.34
CA ASN A 165 -5.66 -2.43 -7.71
C ASN A 165 -4.76 -1.98 -6.54
N GLY A 166 -4.71 -0.68 -6.24
CA GLY A 166 -3.89 -0.09 -5.20
C GLY A 166 -2.50 0.37 -5.66
N ASP A 167 -2.15 0.13 -6.92
CA ASP A 167 -0.85 0.53 -7.47
C ASP A 167 -0.74 2.05 -7.54
N CYS A 168 0.46 2.52 -7.22
CA CYS A 168 0.85 3.91 -7.41
C CYS A 168 0.96 4.25 -8.91
N SER A 169 0.46 5.41 -9.31
CA SER A 169 0.61 5.89 -10.68
C SER A 169 0.62 7.42 -10.78
N ASP A 170 1.04 7.92 -11.95
CA ASP A 170 0.98 9.34 -12.30
C ASP A 170 -0.43 9.74 -12.74
N ASP A 171 -1.18 8.82 -13.35
CA ASP A 171 -2.53 9.06 -13.81
C ASP A 171 -3.39 7.79 -13.80
N CYS A 172 -4.66 7.92 -14.16
CA CYS A 172 -5.59 6.79 -14.24
C CYS A 172 -5.59 6.09 -15.61
N SER A 173 -4.83 6.58 -16.58
CA SER A 173 -4.93 6.20 -18.00
C SER A 173 -4.57 4.73 -18.24
N SER A 174 -3.75 4.14 -17.36
CA SER A 174 -3.35 2.73 -17.44
C SER A 174 -4.51 1.75 -17.22
N PHE A 175 -5.59 2.15 -16.53
CA PHE A 175 -6.77 1.32 -16.28
C PHE A 175 -7.91 1.55 -17.29
N GLY A 176 -7.98 2.75 -17.88
CA GLY A 176 -9.00 3.09 -18.87
C GLY A 176 -9.20 4.60 -19.01
N VAL A 177 -9.80 5.02 -20.12
CA VAL A 177 -9.94 6.45 -20.47
C VAL A 177 -10.96 7.19 -19.61
N ASP A 178 -11.95 6.51 -19.05
CA ASP A 178 -12.97 7.11 -18.19
C ASP A 178 -12.69 6.90 -16.70
N TYR A 179 -11.51 6.37 -16.33
CA TYR A 179 -11.08 6.42 -14.93
C TYR A 179 -10.60 7.82 -14.57
N VAL A 180 -11.11 8.36 -13.47
CA VAL A 180 -10.74 9.68 -12.96
C VAL A 180 -10.44 9.60 -11.47
N ALA A 181 -9.58 10.50 -11.00
CA ALA A 181 -9.23 10.67 -9.60
C ALA A 181 -9.36 12.14 -9.22
N SER A 182 -9.78 12.40 -7.99
CA SER A 182 -9.94 13.76 -7.44
C SER A 182 -9.79 13.74 -5.93
N GLU A 183 -9.73 14.91 -5.30
CA GLU A 183 -9.76 15.03 -3.84
C GLU A 183 -10.95 14.28 -3.21
N ASP A 184 -12.14 14.36 -3.84
CA ASP A 184 -13.36 13.67 -3.36
C ASP A 184 -13.24 12.15 -3.40
N THR A 185 -12.39 11.61 -4.27
CA THR A 185 -12.11 10.16 -4.35
C THR A 185 -10.86 9.76 -3.59
N ASP A 186 -10.28 10.66 -2.77
CA ASP A 186 -8.99 10.46 -2.11
C ASP A 186 -7.89 10.10 -3.14
N TYR A 187 -8.03 10.66 -4.34
CA TYR A 187 -7.23 10.41 -5.54
C TYR A 187 -7.11 8.93 -5.93
N LYS A 188 -8.10 8.12 -5.54
CA LYS A 188 -8.27 6.77 -6.08
C LYS A 188 -8.93 6.89 -7.44
N CYS A 189 -8.38 6.20 -8.42
CA CYS A 189 -8.92 6.10 -9.76
C CYS A 189 -10.23 5.31 -9.71
N ILE A 190 -11.32 5.96 -10.06
CA ILE A 190 -12.66 5.38 -10.10
C ILE A 190 -13.23 5.57 -11.51
N CYS A 191 -13.94 4.55 -11.99
CA CYS A 191 -14.62 4.62 -13.27
C CYS A 191 -15.72 5.68 -13.23
N ASN A 192 -15.63 6.68 -14.11
CA ASN A 192 -16.59 7.78 -14.23
C ASN A 192 -17.70 7.52 -15.27
N LEU A 193 -17.74 6.31 -15.83
CA LEU A 193 -18.73 5.95 -16.83
C LEU A 193 -20.10 5.73 -16.19
N THR A 194 -21.10 6.50 -16.63
CA THR A 194 -22.50 6.33 -16.20
C THR A 194 -23.22 5.36 -17.13
N CYS A 195 -23.81 4.31 -16.57
CA CYS A 195 -24.53 3.28 -17.33
C CYS A 195 -26.05 3.35 -17.16
N ALA A 196 -26.79 2.92 -18.18
CA ALA A 196 -28.24 2.74 -18.10
C ALA A 196 -28.61 1.64 -17.09
N LEU A 197 -29.86 1.64 -16.62
CA LEU A 197 -30.37 0.61 -15.70
C LEU A 197 -30.14 -0.80 -16.26
N GLY A 198 -29.61 -1.70 -15.43
CA GLY A 198 -29.27 -3.07 -15.82
C GLY A 198 -27.90 -3.26 -16.47
N HIS A 199 -27.17 -2.16 -16.70
CA HIS A 199 -25.80 -2.20 -17.20
C HIS A 199 -24.80 -1.79 -16.11
N SER A 200 -23.55 -2.21 -16.24
CA SER A 200 -22.44 -1.63 -15.48
C SER A 200 -21.22 -1.45 -16.38
N PRO A 201 -20.28 -0.57 -16.02
CA PRO A 201 -19.05 -0.44 -16.78
C PRO A 201 -18.31 -1.78 -16.83
N ASN A 202 -17.68 -2.06 -17.97
CA ASN A 202 -16.71 -3.14 -18.08
C ASN A 202 -15.43 -2.79 -17.29
N SER A 203 -14.50 -3.75 -17.16
CA SER A 203 -13.33 -3.61 -16.28
C SER A 203 -12.36 -2.48 -16.66
N ASN A 204 -12.23 -2.17 -17.96
CA ASN A 204 -11.42 -1.06 -18.46
C ASN A 204 -12.21 0.26 -18.59
N CYS A 205 -13.45 0.30 -18.10
CA CYS A 205 -14.30 1.50 -18.08
C CYS A 205 -14.38 2.18 -19.47
N THR A 206 -14.67 1.41 -20.53
CA THR A 206 -14.84 1.95 -21.90
C THR A 206 -16.26 1.77 -22.44
N GLU A 207 -17.02 0.84 -21.88
CA GLU A 207 -18.39 0.58 -22.31
C GLU A 207 -19.23 0.01 -21.16
N CYS A 208 -20.55 0.16 -21.30
CA CYS A 208 -21.53 -0.39 -20.38
C CYS A 208 -21.98 -1.77 -20.87
N ILE A 209 -21.65 -2.81 -20.12
CA ILE A 209 -22.07 -4.18 -20.40
C ILE A 209 -23.34 -4.52 -19.64
N PHE A 210 -24.20 -5.31 -20.26
CA PHE A 210 -25.42 -5.80 -19.65
C PHE A 210 -25.07 -6.92 -18.66
N ASN A 211 -25.46 -6.76 -17.39
CA ASN A 211 -25.13 -7.69 -16.32
C ASN A 211 -26.34 -8.55 -15.96
N ASP A 212 -26.77 -9.40 -16.88
CA ASP A 212 -27.81 -10.38 -16.59
C ASP A 212 -27.21 -11.72 -16.19
N ILE A 213 -27.29 -12.01 -14.89
CA ILE A 213 -26.85 -13.27 -14.29
C ILE A 213 -27.54 -14.49 -14.93
N CYS A 214 -28.76 -14.34 -15.47
CA CYS A 214 -29.46 -15.39 -16.21
C CYS A 214 -28.78 -15.72 -17.53
N ASP A 215 -28.23 -14.73 -18.23
CA ASP A 215 -27.49 -14.93 -19.47
C ASP A 215 -26.05 -15.41 -19.22
N ILE A 216 -25.40 -14.88 -18.17
CA ILE A 216 -23.99 -15.12 -17.89
C ILE A 216 -23.75 -16.52 -17.29
N SER A 217 -24.57 -16.92 -16.33
CA SER A 217 -24.33 -18.14 -15.53
C SER A 217 -25.42 -19.19 -15.65
N ASN A 218 -26.58 -18.82 -16.19
CA ASN A 218 -27.80 -19.63 -16.26
C ASN A 218 -28.01 -20.50 -15.00
N PRO A 219 -28.23 -19.86 -13.83
CA PRO A 219 -28.16 -20.53 -12.54
C PRO A 219 -29.33 -21.49 -12.27
N CYS A 220 -30.39 -21.46 -13.09
CA CYS A 220 -31.56 -22.31 -12.96
C CYS A 220 -31.37 -23.65 -13.69
N LEU A 221 -31.35 -24.74 -12.93
CA LEU A 221 -31.12 -26.08 -13.44
C LEU A 221 -32.43 -26.75 -13.88
N ASN A 222 -32.31 -27.90 -14.56
CA ASN A 222 -33.42 -28.80 -14.91
C ASN A 222 -34.59 -28.14 -15.65
N GLY A 223 -34.31 -27.11 -16.46
CA GLY A 223 -35.33 -26.39 -17.22
C GLY A 223 -36.12 -25.36 -16.42
N GLY A 224 -35.64 -24.95 -15.23
CA GLY A 224 -36.20 -23.82 -14.50
C GLY A 224 -36.03 -22.50 -15.26
N GLU A 225 -37.04 -21.62 -15.20
CA GLU A 225 -37.00 -20.33 -15.87
C GLU A 225 -36.31 -19.28 -14.99
N CYS A 226 -35.26 -18.64 -15.52
CA CYS A 226 -34.48 -17.64 -14.79
C CYS A 226 -35.05 -16.24 -14.98
N THR A 227 -35.14 -15.47 -13.90
CA THR A 227 -35.47 -14.05 -13.94
C THR A 227 -34.47 -13.28 -13.07
N SER A 228 -33.73 -12.35 -13.66
CA SER A 228 -32.83 -11.45 -12.93
C SER A 228 -33.59 -10.22 -12.43
N PHE A 229 -33.12 -9.63 -11.33
CA PHE A 229 -33.63 -8.35 -10.82
C PHE A 229 -32.48 -7.52 -10.25
N SER A 230 -32.72 -6.21 -10.06
CA SER A 230 -31.67 -5.22 -9.81
C SER A 230 -30.60 -5.67 -8.80
N GLY A 231 -29.35 -5.76 -9.29
CA GLY A 231 -28.17 -6.21 -8.56
C GLY A 231 -27.38 -7.26 -9.36
N MET A 232 -26.05 -7.17 -9.35
CA MET A 232 -25.15 -7.96 -10.21
C MET A 232 -25.31 -9.50 -10.10
N ASN A 233 -25.86 -9.99 -8.98
CA ASN A 233 -25.98 -11.42 -8.67
C ASN A 233 -27.42 -11.84 -8.25
N ASN A 234 -28.40 -10.98 -8.49
CA ASN A 234 -29.75 -11.20 -8.00
C ASN A 234 -30.62 -11.88 -9.07
N TYR A 235 -31.11 -13.08 -8.75
CA TYR A 235 -32.01 -13.84 -9.62
C TYR A 235 -33.04 -14.64 -8.82
N THR A 236 -34.05 -15.12 -9.52
CA THR A 236 -34.99 -16.12 -9.04
C THR A 236 -35.19 -17.15 -10.13
N CYS A 237 -35.29 -18.41 -9.71
CA CYS A 237 -35.67 -19.51 -10.59
C CYS A 237 -37.11 -19.93 -10.35
N ASN A 238 -37.90 -19.99 -11.42
CA ASN A 238 -39.21 -20.62 -11.41
C ASN A 238 -39.06 -22.12 -11.75
N CYS A 239 -39.20 -22.97 -10.75
CA CYS A 239 -39.12 -24.43 -10.90
C CYS A 239 -40.47 -25.09 -11.22
N THR A 240 -41.53 -24.31 -11.47
CA THR A 240 -42.87 -24.85 -11.69
C THR A 240 -42.88 -25.73 -12.92
N GLY A 241 -43.36 -26.98 -12.76
CA GLY A 241 -43.46 -27.93 -13.87
C GLY A 241 -42.17 -28.70 -14.19
N THR A 242 -41.06 -28.45 -13.49
CA THR A 242 -39.82 -29.22 -13.68
C THR A 242 -39.74 -30.46 -12.77
N GLY A 243 -40.49 -30.47 -11.65
CA GLY A 243 -40.41 -31.51 -10.62
C GLY A 243 -39.27 -31.31 -9.61
N TYR A 244 -38.53 -30.19 -9.72
CA TYR A 244 -37.42 -29.82 -8.84
C TYR A 244 -37.78 -28.62 -7.96
N HIS A 245 -37.00 -28.40 -6.91
CA HIS A 245 -37.26 -27.35 -5.90
C HIS A 245 -35.96 -26.64 -5.47
N GLY A 246 -36.11 -25.61 -4.62
CA GLY A 246 -34.98 -24.82 -4.12
C GLY A 246 -34.62 -23.65 -5.03
N MET A 247 -33.60 -22.89 -4.62
CA MET A 247 -33.22 -21.62 -5.27
C MET A 247 -32.79 -21.80 -6.74
N ASN A 248 -32.22 -22.95 -7.08
CA ASN A 248 -31.65 -23.24 -8.41
C ASN A 248 -32.39 -24.38 -9.14
N CYS A 249 -33.55 -24.83 -8.66
CA CYS A 249 -34.27 -25.97 -9.23
C CYS A 249 -33.43 -27.26 -9.33
N SER A 250 -32.68 -27.56 -8.27
CA SER A 250 -31.81 -28.74 -8.15
C SER A 250 -32.55 -29.98 -7.67
#